data_AF-A0A7K3S9D4-F1
#
_entry.id   AF-A0A7K3S9D4-F1
#
_cell.length_a   1.000
_cell.length_b   1.000
_cell.length_c   1.000
_cell.angle_alpha   90.00
_cell.angle_beta   90.00
_cell.angle_gamma   90.00
#
_symmetry.space_group_name_H-M   'P 1'
#
loop_
_entity.id
_entity.type
_entity.pdbx_description
1 polymer ?
#
loop_
_entity_poly.entity_id
_entity_poly.type
_entity_poly.pdbx_seq_one_letter_code
_entity_poly.pdbx_strand_id
1 'polypeptide(L)' 'MSLPLPLDGLSAIVTGAGRGLGRAEALELARLGAAVVV' A
#
# COMPACT_ATOMS: atom_id res chain seq x y z
N MET A 1 22.17 -8.00 1.74
CA MET A 1 21.42 -6.73 1.61
C MET A 1 20.12 -7.06 0.91
N SER A 2 18.96 -6.78 1.50
CA SER A 2 17.68 -6.98 0.80
C SER A 2 17.51 -5.89 -0.25
N LEU A 3 16.94 -6.25 -1.40
CA LEU A 3 16.54 -5.27 -2.39
C LEU A 3 15.39 -4.41 -1.82
N PRO A 4 15.30 -3.11 -2.17
CA PRO A 4 14.18 -2.27 -1.77
C PRO A 4 12.87 -2.85 -2.33
N LEU A 5 11.80 -2.74 -1.54
CA LEU A 5 10.47 -3.17 -1.99
C LEU A 5 10.00 -2.27 -3.14
N PRO A 6 9.11 -2.76 -4.03
CA PRO A 6 8.74 -2.04 -5.25
C PRO A 6 8.20 -0.61 -5.02
N LEU A 7 7.61 -0.35 -3.86
CA LEU A 7 7.03 0.95 -3.49
C LEU A 7 7.72 1.59 -2.28
N ASP A 8 8.91 1.14 -1.92
CA ASP A 8 9.64 1.66 -0.77
C ASP A 8 9.89 3.18 -0.92
N GLY A 9 9.60 3.94 0.14
CA GLY A 9 9.71 5.40 0.16
C GLY A 9 8.58 6.16 -0.56
N LEU A 10 7.59 5.48 -1.16
CA LEU A 10 6.42 6.11 -1.78
C LEU A 10 5.24 6.20 -0.81
N SER A 11 4.31 7.12 -1.09
CA SER A 11 3.05 7.26 -0.36
C SER A 11 1.86 6.98 -1.28
N ALA A 12 0.84 6.29 -0.77
CA ALA A 12 -0.39 6.00 -1.49
C ALA A 12 -1.63 6.42 -0.70
N ILE A 13 -2.59 7.05 -1.38
CA ILE A 13 -3.91 7.37 -0.82
C ILE A 13 -4.93 6.44 -1.46
N VAL A 14 -5.62 5.64 -0.65
CA VAL A 14 -6.63 4.68 -1.12
C VAL A 14 -7.99 5.07 -0.57
N THR A 15 -8.86 5.60 -1.42
CA THR A 15 -10.24 5.92 -1.04
C THR A 15 -11.12 4.67 -1.06
N GLY A 16 -12.18 4.65 -0.25
CA GLY A 16 -13.12 3.52 -0.21
C GLY A 16 -12.53 2.22 0.37
N ALA A 17 -11.46 2.30 1.16
CA ALA A 17 -10.74 1.14 1.70
C ALA A 17 -11.40 0.45 2.93
N GLY A 18 -12.67 0.77 3.23
CA GLY A 18 -13.38 0.15 4.36
C GLY A 18 -13.65 -1.35 4.18
N ARG A 19 -13.74 -1.85 2.94
CA ARG A 19 -13.98 -3.26 2.60
C ARG A 19 -13.66 -3.55 1.13
N GLY A 20 -13.76 -4.83 0.75
CA GLY A 20 -13.66 -5.26 -0.65
C GLY A 20 -12.31 -4.88 -1.27
N LEU A 21 -12.35 -4.44 -2.53
CA LEU A 21 -11.15 -4.12 -3.30
C LEU A 21 -10.32 -3.01 -2.66
N GLY A 22 -10.93 -1.91 -2.21
CA GLY A 22 -10.16 -0.82 -1.60
C GLY A 22 -9.33 -1.28 -0.40
N ARG A 23 -9.87 -2.18 0.44
CA ARG A 23 -9.10 -2.77 1.56
C ARG A 23 -7.98 -3.68 1.07
N ALA A 24 -8.24 -4.51 0.05
CA ALA A 24 -7.25 -5.43 -0.50
C ALA A 24 -6.08 -4.67 -1.14
N GLU A 25 -6.38 -3.63 -1.93
CA GLU A 25 -5.37 -2.77 -2.55
C GLU A 25 -4.55 -2.01 -1.50
N ALA A 26 -5.18 -1.42 -0.48
CA ALA A 26 -4.46 -0.74 0.60
C ALA A 26 -3.46 -1.67 1.32
N LEU A 27 -3.84 -2.93 1.55
CA LEU A 27 -2.97 -3.91 2.19
C LEU A 27 -1.81 -4.33 1.27
N GLU A 28 -2.07 -4.55 -0.02
CA GLU A 28 -1.03 -4.93 -0.97
C GLU A 28 -0.03 -3.79 -1.22
N LEU A 29 -0.50 -2.55 -1.33
CA LEU A 29 0.37 -1.37 -1.45
C LEU A 29 1.29 -1.24 -0.22
N ALA A 30 0.76 -1.45 0.99
CA ALA A 30 1.56 -1.47 2.21
C ALA A 30 2.57 -2.64 2.21
N ARG A 31 2.17 -3.83 1.75
CA ARG A 31 3.05 -5.00 1.62
C ARG A 31 4.20 -4.75 0.64
N LEU A 32 3.95 -3.98 -0.40
CA LEU A 32 4.94 -3.56 -1.39
C LEU A 32 5.79 -2.36 -0.94
N GLY A 33 5.59 -1.84 0.28
CA GLY A 33 6.47 -0.85 0.93
C GLY A 33 5.96 0.59 0.94
N ALA A 34 4.75 0.86 0.45
CA ALA A 34 4.20 2.21 0.47
C ALA A 34 3.73 2.62 1.88
N ALA A 35 3.89 3.89 2.22
CA ALA A 35 3.16 4.51 3.33
C ALA A 35 1.71 4.78 2.86
N VAL A 36 0.74 4.08 3.45
CA VAL A 36 -0.66 4.12 2.99
C VAL A 36 -1.53 4.96 3.93
N VAL A 37 -2.30 5.87 3.34
CA VAL A 37 -3.43 6.56 3.98
C VAL A 37 -4.73 6.06 3.35
N VAL A 38 -5.71 5.73 4.19
CA VAL A 38 -7.02 5.17 3.80
C VAL A 38 -8.18 6.06 4.16
#